data_AF-A0A7Y1T835-F1
#
_entry.id   AF-A0A7Y1T835-F1
#
_cell.length_a   1.000
_cell.length_b   1.000
_cell.length_c   1.000
_cell.angle_alpha   90.00
_cell.angle_beta   90.00
_cell.angle_gamma   90.00
#
_symmetry.space_group_name_H-M   'P 1'
#
loop_
_entity.id
_entity.type
_entity.pdbx_description
1 polymer ?
#
loop_
_entity_poly.entity_id
_entity_poly.type
_entity_poly.pdbx_seq_one_letter_code
_entity_poly.pdbx_strand_id
1 'polypeptide(L)' 'MPASVVPVQDFELDRYLGQWYEIARLDHSFERGLEQVTANYSLREDGGISVVNRGYSPGKQSWQSAEGKAYFVREPN' A
#
# COMPACT_ATOMS: atom_id res chain seq x y z
N MET A 1 12.99 13.95 -0.82
CA MET A 1 13.27 12.81 0.07
C MET A 1 14.18 13.27 1.19
N PRO A 2 13.95 12.86 2.45
CA PRO A 2 14.91 13.11 3.52
C PRO A 2 16.28 12.57 3.11
N ALA A 3 17.35 13.33 3.34
CA ALA A 3 18.70 12.96 2.89
C ALA A 3 19.20 11.62 3.46
N SER A 4 18.61 11.17 4.56
CA SER A 4 18.98 9.93 5.25
C SER A 4 18.24 8.67 4.79
N VAL A 5 17.25 8.78 3.89
CA VAL A 5 16.46 7.64 3.42
C VAL A 5 16.84 7.32 1.98
N VAL A 6 17.31 6.10 1.76
CA VAL A 6 17.72 5.60 0.44
C VAL A 6 16.69 4.59 -0.06
N PRO A 7 15.99 4.86 -1.18
CA PRO A 7 15.08 3.90 -1.81
C PRO A 7 15.82 2.68 -2.38
N VAL A 8 15.07 1.60 -2.64
CA VAL A 8 15.59 0.45 -3.39
C VAL A 8 15.80 0.87 -4.85
N GLN A 9 17.00 0.63 -5.40
CA GLN A 9 17.42 1.16 -6.71
C GLN A 9 17.09 0.24 -7.90
N ASP A 10 16.96 -1.07 -7.68
CA ASP A 10 16.63 -2.08 -8.70
C ASP A 10 15.28 -2.75 -8.38
N PHE A 11 14.25 -1.92 -8.25
CA PHE A 11 12.94 -2.37 -7.79
C PHE A 11 12.18 -3.09 -8.92
N GLU A 12 11.97 -4.40 -8.75
CA GLU A 12 11.19 -5.22 -9.67
C GLU A 12 9.69 -5.12 -9.36
N LEU A 13 8.95 -4.26 -10.07
CA LEU A 13 7.52 -4.02 -9.81
C LEU A 13 6.69 -5.31 -9.84
N ASP A 14 6.88 -6.16 -10.84
CA ASP A 14 6.09 -7.38 -11.02
C ASP A 14 6.16 -8.32 -9.82
N ARG A 15 7.29 -8.33 -9.11
CA ARG A 15 7.49 -9.13 -7.89
C ARG A 15 6.85 -8.50 -6.65
N TYR A 16 6.56 -7.20 -6.71
CA TYR A 16 5.92 -6.46 -5.64
C TYR A 16 4.39 -6.46 -5.75
N LEU A 17 3.85 -6.71 -6.94
CA LEU A 17 2.41 -6.82 -7.16
C LEU A 17 1.79 -7.95 -6.31
N GLY A 18 0.50 -7.82 -6.06
CA GLY A 18 -0.26 -8.75 -5.24
C GLY A 18 -0.45 -8.25 -3.81
N GLN A 19 -0.70 -9.18 -2.90
CA GLN A 19 -1.18 -8.87 -1.55
C GLN A 19 -0.06 -8.90 -0.52
N TRP A 20 0.00 -7.83 0.27
CA TRP A 20 0.85 -7.69 1.44
C TRP A 20 0.00 -7.63 2.70
N TYR A 21 0.51 -8.25 3.77
CA TYR A 21 -0.09 -8.21 5.10
C TYR A 21 0.67 -7.20 5.96
N GLU A 22 -0.06 -6.31 6.61
CA GLU A 22 0.54 -5.37 7.54
C GLU A 22 0.88 -6.09 8.85
N ILE A 23 2.18 -6.14 9.17
CA ILE A 23 2.68 -6.78 10.40
C ILE A 23 2.79 -5.75 11.55
N ALA A 24 3.18 -4.51 11.23
CA ALA A 24 3.27 -3.41 12.17
C ALA A 24 3.16 -2.07 11.44
N ARG A 25 2.62 -1.06 12.14
CA ARG A 25 2.52 0.33 11.67
C ARG A 25 2.77 1.31 12.81
N LEU A 26 3.16 2.53 12.45
CA LEU A 26 3.09 3.66 13.37
C LEU A 26 1.63 4.11 13.45
N ASP A 27 1.11 4.35 14.65
CA ASP A 27 -0.31 4.68 14.82
C ASP A 27 -0.65 6.01 14.14
N HIS A 28 -1.55 5.93 13.16
CA HIS A 28 -2.12 7.08 12.48
C HIS A 28 -3.64 7.03 12.58
N SER A 29 -4.27 8.20 12.68
CA SER A 29 -5.70 8.34 12.97
C SER A 29 -6.61 7.68 11.94
N PHE A 30 -6.16 7.46 10.70
CA PHE A 30 -6.96 6.92 9.62
C PHE A 30 -7.07 5.38 9.60
N GLU A 31 -6.20 4.66 10.32
CA GLU A 31 -6.21 3.17 10.40
C GLU A 31 -6.57 2.65 11.79
N ARG A 32 -6.82 3.56 12.73
CA ARG A 32 -7.08 3.22 14.12
C ARG A 32 -8.30 2.30 14.23
N GLY A 33 -8.09 1.15 14.87
CA GLY A 33 -9.13 0.15 15.11
C GLY A 33 -9.40 -0.80 13.95
N LEU A 34 -8.58 -0.78 12.89
CA LEU A 34 -8.60 -1.80 11.85
C LEU A 34 -7.60 -2.93 12.15
N GLU A 35 -8.07 -4.17 11.98
CA GLU A 35 -7.32 -5.42 12.12
C GLU A 35 -7.22 -6.13 10.77
N GLN A 36 -6.33 -7.14 10.68
CA GLN A 36 -6.15 -7.98 9.48
C GLN A 36 -5.96 -7.13 8.20
N VAL A 37 -5.14 -6.08 8.33
CA VAL A 37 -4.96 -5.10 7.27
C VAL A 37 -4.10 -5.69 6.16
N THR A 38 -4.57 -5.50 4.93
CA THR A 38 -3.86 -5.87 3.72
C THR A 38 -3.78 -4.70 2.75
N ALA A 39 -2.71 -4.70 1.94
CA ALA A 39 -2.56 -3.83 0.79
C ALA A 39 -2.40 -4.70 -0.47
N ASN A 40 -3.24 -4.48 -1.48
CA ASN A 40 -3.12 -5.16 -2.77
C ASN A 40 -2.67 -4.17 -3.84
N TYR A 41 -1.59 -4.50 -4.54
CA TYR A 41 -1.00 -3.70 -5.60
C TYR A 41 -1.24 -4.37 -6.96
N SER A 42 -1.81 -3.62 -7.91
CA SER A 42 -1.99 -4.08 -9.29
C SER A 42 -1.59 -3.01 -10.30
N LEU A 43 -1.07 -3.47 -11.44
CA LEU A 43 -0.68 -2.58 -12.54
C LEU A 43 -1.94 -2.04 -13.25
N ARG A 44 -1.92 -0.75 -13.60
CA ARG A 44 -2.97 -0.08 -14.36
C ARG A 44 -2.52 0.09 -15.82
N GLU A 45 -3.48 0.23 -16.73
CA GLU A 45 -3.22 0.49 -18.15
C GLU A 45 -2.47 1.82 -18.39
N ASP A 46 -2.61 2.79 -17.49
CA ASP A 46 -1.93 4.09 -17.53
C ASP A 46 -0.47 4.03 -17.01
N GLY A 47 0.07 2.84 -16.73
CA GLY A 47 1.40 2.64 -16.15
C GLY A 47 1.49 2.97 -14.66
N GLY A 48 0.41 3.41 -14.04
CA GLY A 48 0.32 3.59 -12.58
C GLY A 48 0.06 2.27 -11.84
N ILE A 49 0.05 2.34 -10.52
CA ILE A 49 -0.28 1.23 -9.63
C ILE A 49 -1.60 1.55 -8.92
N SER A 50 -2.55 0.63 -8.99
CA SER A 50 -3.74 0.65 -8.14
C SER A 50 -3.39 0.07 -6.78
N VAL A 51 -3.82 0.74 -5.72
CA VAL A 51 -3.58 0.30 -4.34
C VAL A 51 -4.92 0.13 -3.66
N VAL A 52 -5.22 -1.07 -3.17
CA VAL A 52 -6.42 -1.34 -2.38
C VAL A 52 -6.00 -1.73 -0.97
N ASN A 53 -6.21 -0.83 -0.01
CA ASN A 53 -6.05 -1.14 1.40
C ASN A 53 -7.37 -1.66 1.96
N ARG A 54 -7.33 -2.75 2.72
CA ARG A 54 -8.52 -3.34 3.33
C ARG A 54 -8.22 -3.76 4.77
N GLY A 55 -9.14 -3.48 5.67
CA GLY A 55 -9.04 -3.88 7.08
C GLY A 55 -10.40 -4.21 7.67
N TYR A 56 -10.43 -5.08 8.68
CA TYR A 56 -11.64 -5.41 9.41
C TYR A 56 -11.81 -4.45 10.58
N SER A 57 -13.01 -3.87 10.74
CA SER A 57 -13.37 -3.06 11.90
C SER A 57 -14.18 -3.91 12.89
N PRO A 58 -13.62 -4.32 14.04
CA PRO A 58 -14.35 -5.11 15.03
C PRO A 58 -15.57 -4.38 15.58
N GLY A 59 -15.44 -3.06 15.82
CA GLY A 59 -16.53 -2.23 16.35
C GLY A 59 -17.72 -2.09 15.40
N LYS A 60 -17.50 -2.19 14.09
CA LYS A 60 -18.57 -2.15 13.07
C LYS A 60 -18.90 -3.52 12.48
N GLN A 61 -18.20 -4.57 12.93
CA GLN A 61 -18.27 -5.94 12.42
C GLN A 61 -18.24 -6.05 10.89
N SER A 62 -17.47 -5.18 10.23
CA SER A 62 -17.47 -5.06 8.77
C SER A 62 -16.08 -4.77 8.24
N TRP A 63 -15.88 -5.14 6.97
CA TRP A 63 -14.67 -4.80 6.24
C TRP A 63 -14.77 -3.38 5.69
N GLN A 64 -13.67 -2.65 5.82
CA GLN A 64 -13.51 -1.32 5.24
C GLN A 64 -12.37 -1.36 4.23
N SER A 65 -12.50 -0.59 3.16
CA SER A 65 -11.48 -0.49 2.12
C SER A 65 -11.29 0.96 1.68
N ALA A 66 -10.07 1.24 1.23
CA ALA A 66 -9.70 2.50 0.59
C ALA A 66 -8.93 2.19 -0.69
N GLU A 67 -9.25 2.91 -1.76
CA GLU A 67 -8.59 2.80 -3.05
C GLU A 67 -7.70 4.01 -3.29
N GLY A 68 -6.49 3.75 -3.79
CA GLY A 68 -5.49 4.74 -4.10
C GLY A 68 -4.82 4.48 -5.44
N LYS A 69 -4.12 5.50 -5.93
CA LYS A 69 -3.28 5.42 -7.13
C LYS A 69 -1.87 5.86 -6.76
N ALA A 70 -0.89 5.10 -7.21
CA ALA A 70 0.52 5.44 -7.06
C ALA A 70 1.19 5.53 -8.44
N TYR A 71 2.15 6.42 -8.56
CA TYR A 71 2.95 6.64 -9.76
C TYR A 71 4.41 6.74 -9.36
N PHE A 72 5.31 6.22 -10.17
CA PHE A 72 6.74 6.47 -9.96
C PHE A 72 7.05 7.96 -10.17
N VAL A 73 7.84 8.53 -9.28
CA VAL A 73 8.24 9.95 -9.32
C VAL A 73 9.38 10.23 -10.29
N ARG A 74 10.02 9.16 -10.80
CA ARG A 74 11.06 9.13 -11.84
C ARG A 74 10.81 7.89 -12.68
N GLU A 75 11.29 7.88 -13.92
CA GLU A 75 11.22 6.63 -14.69
C GLU A 75 12.02 5.52 -13.99
N PRO A 76 11.52 4.28 -13.97
CA PRO A 76 12.31 3.14 -13.56
C PRO A 76 13.56 3.04 -14.46
N ASN A 77 14.72 2.74 -13.89
CA ASN A 77 15.93 2.48 -14.67
C ASN A 77 15.84 1.16 -15.42
#